data_AF-A0A3C0X3J4-F1
#
_entry.id   AF-A0A3C0X3J4-F1
#
_cell.length_a   1.000
_cell.length_b   1.000
_cell.length_c   1.000
_cell.angle_alpha   90.00
_cell.angle_beta   90.00
_cell.angle_gamma   90.00
#
_symmetry.space_group_name_H-M   'P 1'
#
loop_
_entity.id
_entity.type
_entity.pdbx_description
1 polymer ?
#
loop_
_entity_poly.entity_id
_entity_poly.type
_entity_poly.pdbx_seq_one_letter_code
_entity_poly.pdbx_strand_id
1 'polypeptide(L)'
;PETDDGYVTLVNANVEENGNITESEKRTGVWAWKHPHHDGSVTYTRLTGDVRLLDVDFGYVPDKIVLHNIDIYAEPGQKIAFVGATGAGKTTITNLINRFYDIADGKIRYDG
;
A
#
# COMPACT_ATOMS: atom_id res chain seq x y z
N PRO A 1 12.04 -14.58 -7.08
CA PRO A 1 10.64 -14.81 -6.68
C PRO A 1 10.18 -13.61 -5.86
N GLU A 2 9.03 -13.04 -6.19
CA GLU A 2 8.37 -12.06 -5.32
C GLU A 2 7.93 -12.82 -4.07
N THR A 3 8.45 -12.44 -2.91
CA THR A 3 8.14 -13.08 -1.63
C THR A 3 7.42 -12.04 -0.78
N ASP A 4 6.17 -12.31 -0.42
CA ASP A 4 5.42 -11.47 0.51
C ASP A 4 5.48 -12.08 1.90
N ASP A 5 6.41 -11.57 2.70
CA ASP A 5 6.54 -11.89 4.12
C ASP A 5 5.69 -10.95 5.02
N GLY A 6 4.79 -10.18 4.40
CA GLY A 6 3.85 -9.30 5.10
C GLY A 6 2.83 -10.08 5.93
N TYR A 7 2.47 -9.52 7.09
CA TYR A 7 1.47 -10.09 8.00
C TYR A 7 0.15 -9.31 8.01
N VAL A 8 0.09 -8.17 7.33
CA VAL A 8 -1.14 -7.40 7.09
C VAL A 8 -1.81 -7.93 5.83
N THR A 9 -3.10 -8.25 5.90
CA THR A 9 -3.84 -8.85 4.79
C THR A 9 -5.10 -8.08 4.44
N LEU A 10 -5.55 -8.18 3.19
CA LEU A 10 -6.81 -7.59 2.73
C LEU A 10 -7.93 -8.63 2.85
N VAL A 11 -8.99 -8.30 3.59
CA VAL A 11 -10.12 -9.22 3.86
C VAL A 11 -11.47 -8.60 3.49
N ASN A 12 -12.45 -9.43 3.15
CA ASN A 12 -13.83 -8.95 3.07
C ASN A 12 -14.30 -8.60 4.48
N ALA A 13 -15.11 -7.56 4.61
CA ALA A 13 -15.52 -7.05 5.91
C ALA A 13 -16.99 -6.64 5.96
N ASN A 14 -17.58 -6.68 7.15
CA ASN A 14 -18.84 -6.00 7.47
C ASN A 14 -18.53 -4.69 8.19
N VAL A 15 -19.41 -3.71 8.02
CA VAL A 15 -19.38 -2.46 8.80
C VAL A 15 -20.71 -2.35 9.52
N GLU A 16 -20.66 -2.33 10.84
CA GLU A 16 -21.82 -2.14 11.71
C GLU A 16 -22.24 -0.67 11.75
N GLU A 17 -23.46 -0.38 12.23
CA GLU A 17 -23.99 0.99 12.32
C GLU A 17 -23.15 1.92 13.21
N ASN A 18 -22.46 1.35 14.20
CA ASN A 18 -21.55 2.05 15.10
C ASN A 18 -20.16 2.33 14.47
N GLY A 19 -19.92 1.90 13.22
CA GLY A 19 -18.64 2.02 12.53
C GLY A 19 -17.63 0.90 12.82
N ASN A 20 -17.98 -0.07 13.67
CA ASN A 20 -17.13 -1.23 13.93
C ASN A 20 -16.98 -2.09 12.67
N ILE A 21 -15.76 -2.56 12.43
CA ILE A 21 -15.41 -3.37 11.26
C ILE A 21 -15.07 -4.78 11.74
N THR A 22 -15.71 -5.77 11.12
CA THR A 22 -15.44 -7.19 11.39
C THR A 22 -15.15 -7.93 10.09
N GLU A 23 -14.26 -8.90 10.14
CA GLU A 23 -13.95 -9.77 9.00
C GLU A 23 -15.18 -10.60 8.59
N SER A 24 -15.33 -10.84 7.30
CA SER A 24 -16.39 -11.66 6.73
C SER A 24 -15.83 -12.69 5.76
N GLU A 25 -16.33 -13.92 5.85
CA GLU A 25 -16.06 -14.97 4.86
C GLU A 25 -16.82 -14.76 3.54
N LYS A 26 -17.87 -13.92 3.56
CA LYS A 26 -18.70 -13.64 2.38
C LYS A 26 -18.21 -12.40 1.67
N ARG A 27 -18.44 -12.34 0.35
CA ARG A 27 -18.18 -11.13 -0.43
C ARG A 27 -19.24 -10.07 -0.12
N THR A 28 -18.88 -9.07 0.66
CA THR A 28 -19.77 -7.96 1.07
C THR A 28 -19.66 -6.74 0.15
N GLY A 29 -18.59 -6.66 -0.65
CA GLY A 29 -18.25 -5.46 -1.41
C GLY A 29 -17.51 -4.41 -0.58
N VAL A 30 -17.30 -4.66 0.72
CA VAL A 30 -16.47 -3.85 1.60
C VAL A 30 -15.23 -4.64 1.97
N TRP A 31 -14.08 -3.96 1.93
CA TRP A 31 -12.79 -4.53 2.25
C TRP A 31 -12.12 -3.76 3.39
N ALA A 32 -11.30 -4.47 4.14
CA ALA A 32 -10.50 -3.88 5.20
C ALA A 32 -9.10 -4.53 5.26
N TRP A 33 -8.12 -3.73 5.65
CA TRP A 33 -6.82 -4.20 6.09
C TRP A 33 -6.95 -4.83 7.47
N LYS A 34 -6.55 -6.09 7.59
CA LYS A 34 -6.44 -6.81 8.86
C LYS A 34 -5.01 -6.68 9.35
N HIS A 35 -4.82 -6.01 10.48
CA HIS A 35 -3.52 -5.85 11.14
C HIS A 35 -3.50 -6.62 12.46
N PRO A 36 -2.85 -7.81 12.50
CA PRO A 36 -2.59 -8.51 13.75
C PRO A 36 -1.48 -7.83 14.57
N HIS A 37 -1.71 -7.66 15.86
CA HIS A 37 -0.74 -7.10 16.82
C HIS A 37 -0.07 -8.20 17.65
N HIS A 38 1.07 -7.87 18.24
CA HIS A 38 1.84 -8.81 19.08
C HIS A 38 1.10 -9.26 20.35
N ASP A 39 0.14 -8.46 20.84
CA ASP A 39 -0.69 -8.80 22.00
C ASP A 39 -1.87 -9.73 21.65
N GLY A 40 -1.99 -10.14 20.38
CA GLY A 40 -3.06 -10.99 19.87
C GLY A 40 -4.33 -10.22 19.47
N SER A 41 -4.38 -8.91 19.68
CA SER A 41 -5.45 -8.08 19.17
C SER A 41 -5.35 -7.89 17.64
N VAL A 42 -6.46 -7.52 17.01
CA VAL A 42 -6.52 -7.25 15.57
C VAL A 42 -7.20 -5.91 15.36
N THR A 43 -6.57 -5.05 14.56
CA THR A 43 -7.20 -3.83 14.06
C THR A 43 -7.64 -4.02 12.62
N TYR A 44 -8.85 -3.56 12.32
CA TYR A 44 -9.36 -3.49 10.95
C TYR A 44 -9.42 -2.03 10.51
N THR A 45 -8.72 -1.72 9.41
CA THR A 45 -8.78 -0.41 8.76
C THR A 45 -9.51 -0.55 7.44
N ARG A 46 -10.58 0.20 7.22
CA ARG A 46 -11.33 0.13 5.97
C ARG A 46 -10.43 0.46 4.77
N LEU A 47 -10.52 -0.31 3.69
CA LEU A 47 -9.88 0.04 2.43
C LEU A 47 -10.63 1.23 1.82
N THR A 48 -9.98 2.40 1.78
CA THR A 48 -10.56 3.62 1.19
C THR A 48 -9.85 4.04 -0.10
N GLY A 49 -8.62 3.58 -0.31
CA GLY A 49 -7.81 3.87 -1.48
C GLY A 49 -6.93 5.11 -1.33
N ASP A 50 -6.64 5.53 -0.09
CA ASP A 50 -5.61 6.53 0.17
C ASP A 50 -4.23 5.88 0.03
N VAL A 51 -3.35 6.43 -0.81
CA VAL A 51 -1.99 5.90 -1.00
C VAL A 51 -0.98 7.02 -0.90
N ARG A 52 0.01 6.84 -0.04
CA ARG A 52 1.08 7.80 0.22
C ARG A 52 2.45 7.16 0.01
N LEU A 53 3.29 7.79 -0.82
CA LEU A 53 4.72 7.54 -0.84
C LEU A 53 5.36 8.76 -0.20
N LEU A 54 6.21 8.55 0.81
CA LEU A 54 6.85 9.60 1.60
C LEU A 54 8.35 9.37 1.62
N ASP A 55 9.10 10.34 1.15
CA ASP A 55 10.57 10.34 1.11
C ASP A 55 11.16 9.05 0.51
N VAL A 56 10.55 8.51 -0.57
CA VAL A 56 10.91 7.18 -1.09
C VAL A 56 12.16 7.24 -1.95
N ASP A 57 13.20 6.51 -1.52
CA ASP A 57 14.38 6.17 -2.30
C ASP A 57 14.37 4.68 -2.68
N PHE A 58 14.61 4.40 -3.96
CA PHE A 58 14.58 3.02 -4.46
C PHE A 58 15.50 2.79 -5.65
N GLY A 59 16.21 1.65 -5.63
CA GLY A 59 16.94 1.10 -6.76
C GLY A 59 16.80 -0.42 -6.81
N TYR A 60 16.78 -1.00 -8.01
CA TYR A 60 16.71 -2.47 -8.17
C TYR A 60 17.99 -3.18 -7.71
N VAL A 61 19.11 -2.45 -7.69
CA VAL A 61 20.40 -2.90 -7.15
C VAL A 61 20.98 -1.78 -6.29
N PRO A 62 21.74 -2.08 -5.23
CA PRO A 62 22.22 -1.08 -4.26
C PRO A 62 22.98 0.10 -4.89
N ASP A 63 23.79 -0.16 -5.91
CA ASP A 63 24.65 0.85 -6.53
C ASP A 63 23.93 1.73 -7.57
N LYS A 64 22.63 1.52 -7.79
CA LYS A 64 21.86 2.24 -8.82
C LYS A 64 20.45 2.56 -8.36
N ILE A 65 20.33 3.71 -7.69
CA ILE A 65 19.04 4.31 -7.33
C ILE A 65 18.33 4.82 -8.60
N VAL A 66 17.02 4.59 -8.66
CA VAL A 66 16.11 4.94 -9.76
C VAL A 66 15.12 6.02 -9.33
N LEU A 67 14.59 5.92 -8.11
CA LEU A 67 13.72 6.92 -7.50
C LEU A 67 14.48 7.62 -6.38
N HIS A 68 14.44 8.95 -6.40
CA HIS A 68 15.16 9.79 -5.44
C HIS A 68 14.16 10.67 -4.69
N ASN A 69 14.05 10.46 -3.37
CA ASN A 69 13.20 11.24 -2.47
C ASN A 69 11.79 11.56 -3.05
N ILE A 70 11.05 10.53 -3.42
CA ILE A 70 9.75 10.68 -4.08
C ILE A 70 8.62 10.80 -3.05
N ASP A 71 7.87 11.90 -3.17
CA ASP A 71 6.59 12.10 -2.48
C ASP A 71 5.41 12.00 -3.46
N ILE A 72 4.46 11.12 -3.17
CA ILE A 72 3.21 10.99 -3.93
C ILE A 72 2.03 10.91 -2.97
N TYR A 73 0.99 11.67 -3.29
CA TYR A 73 -0.23 11.81 -2.53
C TYR A 73 -1.40 11.44 -3.45
N ALA A 74 -1.97 10.24 -3.27
CA ALA A 74 -3.15 9.80 -4.00
C ALA A 74 -4.34 9.72 -3.05
N GLU A 75 -5.34 10.57 -3.27
CA GLU A 75 -6.57 10.58 -2.50
C GLU A 75 -7.55 9.50 -2.99
N PRO A 76 -8.46 9.01 -2.12
CA PRO A 76 -9.51 8.07 -2.50
C PRO A 76 -10.26 8.46 -3.79
N GLY A 77 -10.23 7.57 -4.78
CA GLY A 77 -10.91 7.75 -6.07
C GLY A 77 -10.20 8.70 -7.05
N GLN A 78 -9.05 9.28 -6.67
CA GLN A 78 -8.26 10.13 -7.55
C GLN A 78 -7.59 9.31 -8.66
N LYS A 79 -7.52 9.89 -9.86
CA LYS A 79 -6.76 9.32 -10.99
C LYS A 79 -5.47 10.11 -11.18
N ILE A 80 -4.34 9.42 -11.09
CA ILE A 80 -3.01 10.00 -11.30
C ILE A 80 -2.41 9.39 -12.57
N ALA A 81 -1.81 10.23 -13.41
CA ALA A 81 -1.08 9.81 -14.60
C ALA A 81 0.40 10.19 -14.47
N PHE A 82 1.30 9.21 -14.61
CA PHE A 82 2.74 9.44 -14.66
C PHE A 82 3.18 9.67 -16.10
N VAL A 83 3.81 10.81 -16.37
CA VAL A 83 4.30 11.18 -17.70
C VAL A 83 5.78 11.57 -17.60
N GLY A 84 6.57 11.17 -18.60
CA GLY A 84 8.01 11.45 -18.65
C GLY A 84 8.75 10.51 -19.57
N ALA A 85 10.04 10.76 -19.79
CA ALA A 85 10.90 9.97 -20.67
C ALA A 85 11.00 8.49 -20.25
N THR A 86 11.37 7.63 -21.20
CA THR A 86 11.71 6.23 -20.89
C THR A 86 12.82 6.18 -19.85
N GLY A 87 12.69 5.32 -18.84
CA GLY A 87 13.65 5.22 -17.74
C GLY A 87 13.43 6.20 -16.57
N ALA A 88 12.47 7.14 -16.64
CA ALA A 88 12.19 8.10 -15.58
C ALA A 88 11.51 7.50 -14.32
N GLY A 89 11.53 6.18 -14.12
CA GLY A 89 10.98 5.55 -12.91
C GLY A 89 9.45 5.33 -12.86
N LYS A 90 8.70 5.65 -13.91
CA LYS A 90 7.22 5.50 -13.93
C LYS A 90 6.73 4.08 -13.59
N THR A 91 7.26 3.07 -14.29
CA THR A 91 6.94 1.65 -14.02
C THR A 91 7.49 1.19 -12.67
N THR A 92 8.57 1.81 -12.21
CA THR A 92 9.13 1.53 -10.89
C THR A 92 8.16 1.93 -9.79
N ILE A 93 7.56 3.13 -9.86
CA ILE A 93 6.52 3.58 -8.92
C ILE A 93 5.34 2.61 -8.89
N THR A 94 4.85 2.16 -10.05
CA THR A 94 3.72 1.21 -10.09
C THR A 94 4.06 -0.14 -9.47
N ASN A 95 5.31 -0.61 -9.61
CA ASN A 95 5.75 -1.87 -9.00
C ASN A 95 5.88 -1.77 -7.48
N LEU A 96 6.30 -0.62 -6.96
CA LEU A 96 6.39 -0.37 -5.52
C LEU A 96 5.00 -0.34 -4.88
N ILE A 97 3.98 0.21 -5.56
CA ILE A 97 2.59 0.19 -5.07
C ILE A 97 2.02 -1.23 -5.00
N ASN A 98 2.50 -2.16 -5.81
CA ASN A 98 2.12 -3.57 -5.71
C ASN A 98 3.01 -4.35 -4.73
N ARG A 99 3.98 -3.68 -4.09
CA ARG A 99 4.97 -4.27 -3.19
C ARG A 99 5.74 -5.45 -3.81
N PHE A 100 6.04 -5.39 -5.12
CA PHE A 100 6.91 -6.37 -5.76
C PHE A 100 8.38 -6.24 -5.33
N TYR A 101 8.73 -5.10 -4.74
CA TYR A 101 10.04 -4.81 -4.17
C TYR A 101 9.88 -4.03 -2.88
N ASP A 102 10.77 -4.28 -1.92
CA ASP A 102 10.91 -3.44 -0.74
C ASP A 102 11.71 -2.18 -1.07
N ILE A 103 11.32 -1.06 -0.44
CA ILE A 103 12.00 0.22 -0.58
C ILE A 103 13.32 0.24 0.20
N ALA A 104 14.29 1.03 -0.27
CA ALA A 104 15.57 1.19 0.43
C ALA A 104 15.46 2.16 1.61
N ASP A 105 14.70 3.25 1.44
CA ASP A 105 14.37 4.22 2.47
C ASP A 105 12.99 4.85 2.19
N GLY A 106 12.44 5.54 3.20
CA GLY A 106 11.13 6.19 3.15
C GLY A 106 9.99 5.26 3.58
N LYS A 107 8.75 5.59 3.17
CA LYS A 107 7.54 4.85 3.54
C LYS A 107 6.52 4.83 2.41
N ILE A 108 5.85 3.68 2.24
CA ILE A 108 4.63 3.56 1.44
C ILE A 108 3.49 3.18 2.39
N ARG A 109 2.38 3.93 2.34
CA ARG A 109 1.22 3.73 3.22
C ARG A 109 -0.07 3.62 2.43
N TYR A 110 -0.97 2.80 2.95
CA TYR A 110 -2.32 2.60 2.43
C TYR A 110 -3.31 2.89 3.56
N ASP A 111 -4.21 3.84 3.36
CA ASP A 111 -5.29 4.17 4.29
C ASP A 111 -4.86 4.57 5.73
N GLY A 112 -3.60 5.00 5.93
CA GLY A 112 -3.08 5.51 7.20
C GLY A 112 -1.66 5.10 7.54
#